data_AF-X1UZ72-F1
#
_entry.id   AF-X1UZ72-F1
#
_cell.length_a   1.000
_cell.length_b   1.000
_cell.length_c   1.000
_cell.angle_alpha   90.00
_cell.angle_beta   90.00
_cell.angle_gamma   90.00
#
_symmetry.space_group_name_H-M   'P 1'
#
loop_
_entity.id
_entity.type
_entity.pdbx_description
1 polymer ?
#
loop_
_entity_poly.entity_id
_entity_poly.type
_entity_poly.pdbx_seq_one_letter_code
_entity_poly.pdbx_strand_id
1 'polypeptide(L)'
;PIKEKLCSIEGGLFAPERYTLFGASDGEGKTSLMVQLSFNAITGTPFLGVFPIPQPIDVLHISGENSRGDLNKKWEMALFELEKLKGNEARKYLENLQVCYPSEVDIQLDKKGGTSWLETQLKEYSPDLLILDSLCQVLSSETSLNDDITARRAGESLNKISRDFNCMVIITTHLRKPTETESKALSETKGGKMYDSIPGGISLLFHGSRYFTNLAVSKV
;
A
#
# COMPACT_ATOMS: atom_id res chain seq x y z
N PRO A 1 -13.11 12.98 -24.24
CA PRO A 1 -11.95 12.43 -23.50
C PRO A 1 -12.12 12.69 -22.00
N ILE A 2 -12.14 11.63 -21.18
CA ILE A 2 -12.07 11.78 -19.71
C ILE A 2 -10.65 12.27 -19.40
N LYS A 3 -10.52 13.47 -18.83
CA LYS A 3 -9.22 13.92 -18.30
C LYS A 3 -8.97 13.15 -17.03
N GLU A 4 -8.12 12.14 -17.09
CA GLU A 4 -7.63 11.48 -15.89
C GLU A 4 -6.83 12.50 -15.06
N LYS A 5 -7.07 12.51 -13.76
CA LYS A 5 -6.32 13.34 -12.82
C LYS A 5 -4.86 12.87 -12.84
N LEU A 6 -3.91 13.79 -12.69
CA LEU A 6 -2.50 13.41 -12.64
C LEU A 6 -2.22 12.69 -11.32
N CYS A 7 -1.54 11.55 -11.40
CA CYS A 7 -1.01 10.85 -10.24
C CYS A 7 0.34 11.46 -9.87
N SER A 8 0.62 11.64 -8.57
CA SER A 8 1.90 12.14 -8.08
C SER A 8 3.08 11.21 -8.38
N ILE A 9 2.80 9.95 -8.71
CA ILE A 9 3.77 8.96 -9.20
C ILE A 9 3.40 8.62 -10.64
N GLU A 10 4.25 9.04 -11.56
CA GLU A 10 4.02 8.89 -13.00
C GLU A 10 4.38 7.49 -13.51
N GLY A 11 4.03 7.22 -14.77
CA GLY A 11 4.28 5.93 -15.41
C GLY A 11 3.16 4.91 -15.24
N GLY A 12 2.03 5.31 -14.66
CA GLY A 12 0.81 4.50 -14.61
C GLY A 12 0.85 3.32 -13.64
N LEU A 13 1.82 3.30 -12.71
CA LEU A 13 1.88 2.30 -11.65
C LEU A 13 0.72 2.45 -10.67
N PHE A 14 0.22 3.66 -10.44
CA PHE A 14 -0.89 3.91 -9.53
C PHE A 14 -1.99 4.68 -10.24
N ALA A 15 -3.24 4.33 -9.93
CA ALA A 15 -4.40 5.00 -10.49
C ALA A 15 -4.87 6.09 -9.52
N PRO A 16 -5.10 7.33 -9.98
CA PRO A 16 -5.70 8.38 -9.17
C PRO A 16 -7.12 7.98 -8.75
N GLU A 17 -7.59 8.51 -7.62
CA GLU A 17 -8.97 8.32 -7.12
C GLU A 17 -9.37 6.86 -6.85
N ARG A 18 -8.38 5.98 -6.72
CA ARG A 18 -8.53 4.55 -6.46
C ARG A 18 -7.46 4.10 -5.47
N TYR A 19 -7.73 2.96 -4.84
CA TYR A 19 -6.72 2.29 -4.04
C TYR A 19 -5.97 1.23 -4.84
N THR A 20 -4.73 0.98 -4.43
CA THR A 20 -3.88 -0.08 -4.97
C THR A 20 -3.61 -1.12 -3.88
N LEU A 21 -3.77 -2.40 -4.21
CA LEU A 21 -3.53 -3.51 -3.29
C LEU A 21 -2.21 -4.20 -3.64
N PHE A 22 -1.26 -4.24 -2.69
CA PHE A 22 -0.05 -5.04 -2.79
C PHE A 22 -0.20 -6.32 -1.98
N GLY A 23 -0.34 -7.45 -2.68
CA GLY A 23 -0.40 -8.77 -2.08
C GLY A 23 0.93 -9.49 -2.19
N ALA A 24 1.46 -10.00 -1.09
CA ALA A 24 2.58 -10.95 -1.11
C ALA A 24 2.51 -11.86 0.11
N SER A 25 3.19 -13.00 0.09
CA SER A 25 3.33 -13.82 1.30
C SER A 25 4.05 -13.08 2.42
N ASP A 26 3.92 -13.60 3.64
CA ASP A 26 4.65 -13.05 4.78
C ASP A 26 6.17 -13.15 4.57
N GLY A 27 6.91 -12.14 5.04
CA GLY A 27 8.37 -12.04 4.86
C GLY A 27 8.86 -11.60 3.47
N GLU A 28 7.99 -11.45 2.47
CA GLU A 28 8.36 -11.11 1.07
C GLU A 28 8.67 -9.60 0.85
N GLY A 29 9.00 -8.87 1.91
CA GLY A 29 9.49 -7.49 1.79
C GLY A 29 8.45 -6.39 1.52
N LYS A 30 7.14 -6.64 1.68
CA LYS A 30 6.07 -5.64 1.49
C LYS A 30 6.33 -4.34 2.25
N THR A 31 6.57 -4.43 3.56
CA THR A 31 6.88 -3.26 4.39
C THR A 31 8.14 -2.53 3.92
N SER A 32 9.19 -3.27 3.55
CA SER A 32 10.43 -2.64 3.06
C SER A 32 10.20 -1.89 1.76
N LEU A 33 9.39 -2.44 0.85
CA LEU A 33 8.98 -1.78 -0.39
C LEU A 33 8.15 -0.52 -0.09
N MET A 34 7.22 -0.60 0.86
CA MET A 34 6.40 0.55 1.25
C MET A 34 7.22 1.65 1.93
N VAL A 35 8.19 1.29 2.78
CA VAL A 35 9.14 2.25 3.38
C VAL A 35 9.96 2.93 2.27
N GLN A 36 10.52 2.15 1.35
CA GLN A 36 11.27 2.71 0.22
C GLN A 36 10.40 3.66 -0.62
N LEU A 37 9.16 3.26 -0.92
CA LEU A 37 8.19 4.12 -1.61
C LEU A 37 7.93 5.42 -0.85
N SER A 38 7.74 5.37 0.48
CA SER A 38 7.61 6.58 1.31
C SER A 38 8.81 7.50 1.13
N PHE A 39 10.03 7.00 1.22
CA PHE A 39 11.23 7.82 1.03
C PHE A 39 11.37 8.38 -0.39
N ASN A 40 11.02 7.59 -1.42
CA ASN A 40 11.01 8.06 -2.79
C ASN A 40 10.01 9.22 -2.97
N ALA A 41 8.80 9.05 -2.42
CA ALA A 41 7.72 10.03 -2.47
C ALA A 41 8.10 11.34 -1.76
N ILE A 42 8.58 11.29 -0.52
CA ILE A 42 8.94 12.51 0.23
C ILE A 42 10.17 13.23 -0.33
N THR A 43 10.93 12.61 -1.25
CA THR A 43 12.15 13.20 -1.82
C THR A 43 12.01 13.57 -3.29
N GLY A 44 10.89 13.22 -3.93
CA GLY A 44 10.71 13.36 -5.37
C GLY A 44 11.74 12.55 -6.17
N THR A 45 12.14 11.38 -5.67
CA THR A 45 13.06 10.49 -6.39
C THR A 45 12.27 9.37 -7.08
N PRO A 46 12.68 8.90 -8.28
CA PRO A 46 11.95 7.87 -8.99
C PRO A 46 11.81 6.57 -8.18
N PHE A 47 10.59 6.08 -8.06
CA PHE A 47 10.32 4.79 -7.43
C PHE A 47 10.73 3.65 -8.37
N LEU A 48 11.46 2.66 -7.83
CA LEU A 48 12.06 1.54 -8.59
C LEU A 48 12.91 1.98 -9.80
N GLY A 49 13.39 3.23 -9.80
CA GLY A 49 14.19 3.80 -10.90
C GLY A 49 13.43 4.09 -12.19
N VAL A 50 12.14 3.75 -12.28
CA VAL A 50 11.36 3.81 -13.54
C VAL A 50 10.03 4.55 -13.41
N PHE A 51 9.56 4.83 -12.19
CA PHE A 51 8.31 5.57 -11.93
C PHE A 51 8.65 6.96 -11.39
N PRO A 52 8.62 8.02 -12.23
CA PRO A 52 9.00 9.35 -11.81
C PRO A 52 8.09 9.90 -10.72
N ILE A 53 8.67 10.66 -9.80
CA ILE A 53 7.94 11.44 -8.79
C ILE A 53 8.42 12.89 -8.97
N PRO A 54 7.70 13.72 -9.76
CA PRO A 54 8.23 15.01 -10.24
C PRO A 54 8.62 15.99 -9.13
N GLN A 55 8.00 15.87 -7.97
CA GLN A 55 8.26 16.69 -6.80
C GLN A 55 8.04 15.87 -5.51
N PRO A 56 8.71 16.22 -4.40
CA PRO A 56 8.36 15.73 -3.06
C PRO A 56 6.86 15.84 -2.77
N ILE A 57 6.30 14.83 -2.11
CA ILE A 57 4.90 14.79 -1.69
C ILE A 57 4.75 14.36 -0.24
N ASP A 58 3.60 14.66 0.36
CA ASP A 58 3.31 14.31 1.75
C ASP A 58 2.79 12.88 1.88
N VAL A 59 3.35 12.13 2.85
CA VAL A 59 3.09 10.70 3.03
C VAL A 59 2.60 10.41 4.44
N LEU A 60 1.42 9.80 4.53
CA LEU A 60 0.92 9.19 5.76
C LEU A 60 1.10 7.68 5.69
N HIS A 61 1.98 7.13 6.52
CA HIS A 61 2.25 5.70 6.61
C HIS A 61 1.70 5.12 7.92
N ILE A 62 0.70 4.25 7.82
CA ILE A 62 0.10 3.56 8.94
C ILE A 62 0.60 2.12 8.95
N SER A 63 1.49 1.79 9.89
CA SER A 63 2.03 0.44 10.04
C SER A 63 1.26 -0.28 11.14
N GLY A 64 0.41 -1.24 10.77
CA GLY A 64 -0.38 -2.05 11.70
C GLY A 64 0.29 -3.35 12.17
N GLU A 65 1.26 -3.89 11.43
CA GLU A 65 1.72 -5.28 11.66
C GLU A 65 3.10 -5.41 12.29
N ASN A 66 4.04 -4.53 11.94
CA ASN A 66 5.40 -4.62 12.44
C ASN A 66 5.51 -4.08 13.86
N SER A 67 6.35 -4.71 14.69
CA SER A 67 6.77 -4.10 15.94
C SER A 67 7.44 -2.76 15.66
N ARG A 68 7.28 -1.80 16.58
CA ARG A 68 7.92 -0.48 16.45
C ARG A 68 9.45 -0.60 16.23
N GLY A 69 10.09 -1.58 16.88
CA GLY A 69 11.53 -1.83 16.73
C GLY A 69 11.94 -2.28 15.33
N ASP A 70 11.18 -3.19 14.71
CA ASP A 70 11.51 -3.69 13.38
C ASP A 70 11.24 -2.65 12.29
N LEU A 71 10.16 -1.88 12.44
CA LEU A 71 9.85 -0.79 11.54
C LEU A 71 10.91 0.32 11.64
N ASN A 72 11.32 0.70 12.85
CA ASN A 72 12.37 1.70 13.07
C ASN A 72 13.68 1.33 12.37
N LYS A 73 14.09 0.06 12.43
CA LYS A 73 15.29 -0.39 11.71
C LYS A 73 15.17 -0.20 10.19
N LYS A 74 13.99 -0.49 9.62
CA LYS A 74 13.73 -0.29 8.18
C LYS A 74 13.78 1.21 7.83
N TRP A 75 13.20 2.07 8.67
CA TRP A 75 13.28 3.52 8.52
C TRP A 75 14.72 4.04 8.62
N GLU A 76 15.50 3.57 9.60
CA GLU A 76 16.90 3.95 9.79
C GLU A 76 17.76 3.56 8.57
N MET A 77 17.58 2.35 8.05
CA MET A 77 18.27 1.90 6.84
C MET A 77 17.92 2.77 5.63
N ALA A 78 16.64 3.08 5.43
CA ALA A 78 16.21 3.90 4.32
C ALA A 78 16.63 5.38 4.48
N LEU A 79 16.65 5.92 5.70
CA LEU A 79 17.19 7.24 6.00
C LEU A 79 18.69 7.30 5.73
N PHE A 80 19.45 6.28 6.10
CA PHE A 80 20.88 6.21 5.81
C PHE A 80 21.16 6.24 4.29
N GLU A 81 20.39 5.49 3.50
CA GLU A 81 20.50 5.55 2.04
C GLU A 81 20.08 6.92 1.49
N LEU A 82 19.07 7.56 2.09
CA LEU A 82 18.70 8.91 1.72
C LEU A 82 19.81 9.94 2.04
N GLU A 83 20.43 9.84 3.22
CA GLU A 83 21.55 10.69 3.64
C GLU A 83 22.75 10.55 2.68
N LYS A 84 23.01 9.37 2.11
CA LYS A 84 24.01 9.22 1.04
C LYS A 84 23.65 9.96 -0.24
N LEU A 85 22.36 9.97 -0.61
CA LEU A 85 21.88 10.58 -1.86
C LEU A 85 21.71 12.09 -1.77
N LYS A 86 21.27 12.62 -0.62
CA LYS A 86 20.91 14.03 -0.43
C LYS A 86 21.82 14.77 0.57
N GLY A 87 22.75 14.07 1.22
CA GLY A 87 23.63 14.66 2.24
C GLY A 87 22.84 15.23 3.41
N ASN A 88 23.29 16.39 3.90
CA ASN A 88 22.69 17.07 5.05
C ASN A 88 21.23 17.50 4.82
N GLU A 89 20.77 17.54 3.57
CA GLU A 89 19.38 17.90 3.26
C GLU A 89 18.39 16.74 3.46
N ALA A 90 18.86 15.50 3.59
CA ALA A 90 17.99 14.33 3.71
C ALA A 90 16.91 14.48 4.80
N ARG A 91 17.29 15.05 5.94
CA ARG A 91 16.41 15.20 7.10
C ARG A 91 15.30 16.22 6.91
N LYS A 92 15.45 17.19 5.99
CA LYS A 92 14.38 18.17 5.73
C LYS A 92 13.13 17.48 5.17
N TYR A 93 13.33 16.47 4.33
CA TYR A 93 12.23 15.71 3.70
C TYR A 93 11.43 14.87 4.69
N LEU A 94 11.93 14.64 5.91
CA LEU A 94 11.19 13.92 6.94
C LEU A 94 9.98 14.72 7.43
N GLU A 95 9.91 16.03 7.19
CA GLU A 95 8.73 16.84 7.48
C GLU A 95 7.51 16.42 6.64
N ASN A 96 7.75 15.84 5.46
CA ASN A 96 6.73 15.31 4.56
C ASN A 96 6.35 13.85 4.87
N LEU A 97 6.77 13.31 6.02
CA LEU A 97 6.47 11.93 6.43
C LEU A 97 5.81 11.89 7.82
N GLN A 98 4.55 11.48 7.85
CA GLN A 98 3.86 11.11 9.08
C GLN A 98 3.76 9.58 9.20
N VAL A 99 4.23 9.02 10.32
CA VAL A 99 4.14 7.57 10.61
C VAL A 99 3.26 7.34 11.83
N CYS A 100 2.24 6.50 11.68
CA CYS A 100 1.37 6.07 12.77
C CYS A 100 1.61 4.58 13.08
N TYR A 101 1.66 4.26 14.37
CA TYR A 101 1.90 2.90 14.86
C TYR A 101 0.61 2.22 15.32
N PRO A 102 0.56 0.88 15.46
CA PRO A 102 -0.68 0.15 15.70
C PRO A 102 -1.43 0.62 16.96
N SER A 103 -0.70 1.01 18.01
CA SER A 103 -1.27 1.52 19.26
C SER A 103 -2.00 2.85 19.14
N GLU A 104 -1.83 3.55 18.03
CA GLU A 104 -2.36 4.90 17.78
C GLU A 104 -3.54 4.89 16.81
N VAL A 105 -3.90 3.73 16.26
CA VAL A 105 -4.76 3.59 15.08
C VAL A 105 -6.07 2.89 15.45
N ASP A 106 -7.19 3.53 15.13
CA ASP A 106 -8.54 2.94 15.22
C ASP A 106 -9.23 3.06 13.87
N ILE A 107 -9.11 2.01 13.04
CA ILE A 107 -9.68 1.97 11.69
C ILE A 107 -10.44 0.66 11.50
N GLN A 108 -11.69 0.76 11.05
CA GLN A 108 -12.57 -0.36 10.71
C GLN A 108 -13.25 -0.08 9.37
N LEU A 109 -12.53 -0.33 8.26
CA LEU A 109 -12.96 0.00 6.89
C LEU A 109 -14.27 -0.70 6.48
N ASP A 110 -14.61 -1.80 7.13
CA ASP A 110 -15.79 -2.63 6.89
C ASP A 110 -17.04 -2.14 7.66
N LYS A 111 -16.87 -1.22 8.62
CA LYS A 111 -17.96 -0.69 9.44
C LYS A 111 -18.32 0.74 9.08
N LYS A 112 -19.62 1.04 9.13
CA LYS A 112 -20.12 2.41 8.96
C LYS A 112 -19.57 3.29 10.08
N GLY A 113 -18.87 4.35 9.72
CA GLY A 113 -18.25 5.28 10.69
C GLY A 113 -16.90 4.82 11.25
N GLY A 114 -16.42 3.62 10.87
CA GLY A 114 -15.13 3.07 11.30
C GLY A 114 -13.91 3.77 10.67
N THR A 115 -14.12 4.78 9.83
CA THR A 115 -13.07 5.60 9.21
C THR A 115 -12.84 6.93 9.91
N SER A 116 -13.57 7.25 10.99
CA SER A 116 -13.58 8.60 11.58
C SER A 116 -12.20 9.08 12.03
N TRP A 117 -11.41 8.22 12.66
CA TRP A 117 -10.05 8.55 13.06
C TRP A 117 -9.16 8.84 11.84
N LEU A 118 -9.21 7.98 10.83
CA LEU A 118 -8.44 8.15 9.59
C LEU A 118 -8.84 9.45 8.86
N GLU A 119 -10.14 9.74 8.79
CA GLU A 119 -10.63 10.99 8.20
C GLU A 119 -10.12 12.22 8.95
N THR A 120 -9.98 12.17 10.28
CA THR A 120 -9.35 13.26 11.05
C THR A 120 -7.88 13.41 10.66
N GLN A 121 -7.12 12.32 10.62
CA GLN A 121 -5.70 12.38 10.23
C GLN A 121 -5.53 12.91 8.79
N LEU A 122 -6.38 12.48 7.87
CA LEU A 122 -6.37 12.95 6.48
C LEU A 122 -6.75 14.44 6.35
N LYS A 123 -7.65 14.96 7.20
CA LYS A 123 -7.97 16.40 7.24
C LYS A 123 -6.82 17.23 7.80
N GLU A 124 -6.21 16.75 8.88
CA GLU A 124 -5.14 17.48 9.57
C GLU A 124 -3.85 17.50 8.77
N TYR A 125 -3.46 16.35 8.21
CA TYR A 125 -2.18 16.20 7.51
C TYR A 125 -2.28 16.40 5.99
N SER A 126 -3.46 16.18 5.39
CA SER A 126 -3.69 16.33 3.94
C SER A 126 -2.66 15.62 3.05
N PRO A 127 -2.35 14.33 3.27
CA PRO A 127 -1.32 13.63 2.52
C PRO A 127 -1.69 13.43 1.05
N ASP A 128 -0.69 13.47 0.17
CA ASP A 128 -0.83 13.02 -1.23
C ASP A 128 -0.83 11.49 -1.34
N LEU A 129 -0.17 10.79 -0.40
CA LEU A 129 -0.05 9.34 -0.37
C LEU A 129 -0.37 8.78 1.03
N LEU A 130 -1.40 7.94 1.10
CA LEU A 130 -1.74 7.11 2.25
C LEU A 130 -1.28 5.66 2.04
N ILE A 131 -0.47 5.14 2.95
CA ILE A 131 -0.04 3.74 2.98
C ILE A 131 -0.64 3.04 4.22
N LEU A 132 -1.31 1.91 4.01
CA LEU A 132 -1.88 1.05 5.04
C LEU A 132 -1.15 -0.31 5.02
N ASP A 133 -0.22 -0.53 5.96
CA ASP A 133 0.61 -1.74 6.05
C ASP A 133 0.36 -2.51 7.37
N SER A 134 -0.67 -3.37 7.49
CA SER A 134 -1.41 -4.07 6.44
C SER A 134 -2.93 -4.02 6.59
N LEU A 135 -3.65 -4.46 5.55
CA LEU A 135 -5.12 -4.52 5.46
C LEU A 135 -5.78 -5.22 6.64
N CYS A 136 -5.16 -6.26 7.18
CA CYS A 136 -5.71 -7.03 8.29
C CYS A 136 -5.90 -6.20 9.57
N GLN A 137 -5.16 -5.09 9.71
CA GLN A 137 -5.17 -4.24 10.90
C GLN A 137 -6.19 -3.10 10.81
N VAL A 138 -6.76 -2.88 9.63
CA VAL A 138 -7.76 -1.83 9.37
C VAL A 138 -9.16 -2.40 9.11
N LEU A 139 -9.33 -3.70 9.35
CA LEU A 139 -10.61 -4.41 9.34
C LEU A 139 -11.01 -4.76 10.77
N SER A 140 -12.31 -4.89 11.01
CA SER A 140 -12.78 -5.33 12.31
C SER A 140 -12.34 -6.76 12.65
N SER A 141 -11.93 -6.99 13.90
CA SER A 141 -11.34 -8.24 14.41
C SER A 141 -12.20 -9.50 14.25
N GLU A 142 -13.48 -9.35 13.94
CA GLU A 142 -14.44 -10.45 13.75
C GLU A 142 -14.61 -10.86 12.28
N THR A 143 -14.00 -10.14 11.33
CA THR A 143 -14.26 -10.31 9.90
C THR A 143 -13.11 -10.98 9.15
N SER A 144 -13.48 -11.89 8.25
CA SER A 144 -12.56 -12.47 7.28
C SER A 144 -12.70 -11.75 5.94
N LEU A 145 -11.57 -11.47 5.28
CA LEU A 145 -11.56 -10.98 3.89
C LEU A 145 -12.14 -11.99 2.88
N ASN A 146 -12.39 -13.23 3.31
CA ASN A 146 -13.09 -14.21 2.49
C ASN A 146 -14.60 -13.92 2.37
N ASP A 147 -15.12 -12.96 3.13
CA ASP A 147 -16.49 -12.46 2.98
C ASP A 147 -16.53 -11.34 1.92
N ASP A 148 -17.17 -11.63 0.79
CA ASP A 148 -17.35 -10.69 -0.32
C ASP A 148 -17.99 -9.37 0.12
N ILE A 149 -18.88 -9.41 1.13
CA ILE A 149 -19.54 -8.21 1.66
C ILE A 149 -18.53 -7.33 2.38
N THR A 150 -17.71 -7.91 3.25
CA THR A 150 -16.61 -7.23 3.95
C THR A 150 -15.62 -6.61 2.96
N ALA A 151 -15.13 -7.41 2.01
CA ALA A 151 -14.16 -6.96 1.02
C ALA A 151 -14.71 -5.78 0.17
N ARG A 152 -15.98 -5.88 -0.24
CA ARG A 152 -16.65 -4.82 -0.99
C ARG A 152 -16.79 -3.55 -0.18
N ARG A 153 -17.22 -3.63 1.09
CA ARG A 153 -17.36 -2.45 1.96
C ARG A 153 -16.03 -1.76 2.19
N ALA A 154 -14.97 -2.53 2.48
CA ALA A 154 -13.64 -1.98 2.63
C ALA A 154 -13.17 -1.28 1.34
N GLY A 155 -13.38 -1.90 0.17
CA GLY A 155 -13.06 -1.29 -1.12
C GLY A 155 -13.86 -0.02 -1.42
N GLU A 156 -15.15 0.02 -1.08
CA GLU A 156 -16.00 1.22 -1.20
C GLU A 156 -15.49 2.35 -0.29
N SER A 157 -15.11 2.04 0.97
CA SER A 157 -14.51 2.99 1.91
C SER A 157 -13.18 3.55 1.39
N LEU A 158 -12.28 2.71 0.88
CA LEU A 158 -10.98 3.13 0.34
C LEU A 158 -11.13 4.03 -0.90
N ASN A 159 -12.03 3.68 -1.82
CA ASN A 159 -12.32 4.51 -3.00
C ASN A 159 -13.00 5.83 -2.62
N LYS A 160 -13.81 5.84 -1.56
CA LYS A 160 -14.37 7.07 -1.01
C LYS A 160 -13.27 7.96 -0.45
N ILE A 161 -12.38 7.40 0.39
CA ILE A 161 -11.23 8.12 0.96
C ILE A 161 -10.35 8.73 -0.15
N SER A 162 -9.94 7.92 -1.13
CA SER A 162 -9.08 8.41 -2.21
C SER A 162 -9.69 9.57 -3.00
N ARG A 163 -11.01 9.54 -3.24
CA ARG A 163 -11.73 10.61 -3.93
C ARG A 163 -11.93 11.86 -3.08
N ASP A 164 -12.43 11.67 -1.85
CA ASP A 164 -12.80 12.77 -0.97
C ASP A 164 -11.58 13.57 -0.52
N PHE A 165 -10.43 12.91 -0.33
CA PHE A 165 -9.18 13.52 0.10
C PHE A 165 -8.17 13.76 -1.01
N ASN A 166 -8.49 13.36 -2.25
CA ASN A 166 -7.56 13.41 -3.39
C ASN A 166 -6.18 12.76 -3.09
N CYS A 167 -6.18 11.71 -2.28
CA CYS A 167 -4.95 11.02 -1.90
C CYS A 167 -4.85 9.67 -2.62
N MET A 168 -3.63 9.30 -2.98
CA MET A 168 -3.33 7.98 -3.47
C MET A 168 -3.32 7.01 -2.29
N VAL A 169 -4.10 5.93 -2.37
CA VAL A 169 -4.20 4.95 -1.28
C VAL A 169 -3.52 3.66 -1.69
N ILE A 170 -2.55 3.22 -0.91
CA ILE A 170 -1.88 1.93 -1.08
C ILE A 170 -2.11 1.10 0.16
N ILE A 171 -2.47 -0.16 -0.04
CA ILE A 171 -2.72 -1.09 1.04
C ILE A 171 -2.02 -2.41 0.79
N THR A 172 -1.36 -2.93 1.81
CA THR A 172 -0.67 -4.22 1.72
C THR A 172 -1.58 -5.32 2.27
N THR A 173 -1.45 -6.54 1.77
CA THR A 173 -2.13 -7.71 2.32
C THR A 173 -1.28 -8.95 2.17
N HIS A 174 -1.55 -9.96 3.00
CA HIS A 174 -0.93 -11.26 2.85
C HIS A 174 -1.71 -12.09 1.85
N LEU A 175 -1.00 -12.68 0.89
CA LEU A 175 -1.59 -13.72 0.05
C LEU A 175 -1.69 -15.02 0.84
N ARG A 176 -2.84 -15.66 0.77
CA ARG A 176 -3.05 -16.98 1.37
C ARG A 176 -2.13 -17.98 0.68
N LYS A 177 -1.48 -18.84 1.48
CA LYS A 177 -0.77 -20.01 0.94
C LYS A 177 -1.83 -21.02 0.45
N PRO A 178 -1.72 -21.56 -0.78
CA PRO A 178 -2.65 -22.57 -1.24
C PRO A 178 -2.49 -23.80 -0.35
N THR A 179 -3.60 -24.45 -0.03
CA THR A 179 -3.56 -25.73 0.68
C THR A 179 -3.02 -26.83 -0.24
N GLU A 180 -2.49 -27.94 0.32
CA GLU A 180 -2.02 -29.08 -0.49
C GLU A 180 -3.10 -29.63 -1.43
N THR A 181 -4.36 -29.53 -1.02
CA THR A 181 -5.53 -29.93 -1.81
C THR A 181 -5.78 -28.98 -2.99
N GLU A 182 -5.67 -27.67 -2.80
CA GLU A 182 -5.85 -26.64 -3.84
C GLU A 182 -4.70 -26.65 -4.85
N SER A 183 -3.49 -26.95 -4.40
CA SER A 183 -2.31 -27.06 -5.28
C SER A 183 -2.46 -28.16 -6.33
N LYS A 184 -3.18 -29.26 -6.02
CA LYS A 184 -3.51 -30.32 -6.98
C LYS A 184 -4.65 -29.93 -7.94
N ALA A 185 -5.60 -29.11 -7.49
CA ALA A 185 -6.71 -28.63 -8.31
C ALA A 185 -6.30 -27.52 -9.31
N LEU A 186 -5.33 -26.67 -8.93
CA LEU A 186 -4.77 -25.61 -9.79
C LEU A 186 -4.03 -26.16 -11.01
N SER A 187 -3.45 -27.36 -10.94
CA SER A 187 -2.87 -28.02 -12.13
C SER A 187 -3.90 -28.52 -13.14
N GLU A 188 -5.17 -28.66 -12.74
CA GLU A 188 -6.22 -29.27 -13.56
C GLU A 188 -7.25 -28.26 -14.10
N THR A 189 -7.34 -27.06 -13.50
CA THR A 189 -8.40 -26.09 -13.83
C THR A 189 -7.85 -24.84 -14.53
N LYS A 190 -7.89 -24.82 -15.88
CA LYS A 190 -7.76 -23.59 -16.66
C LYS A 190 -9.01 -22.73 -16.48
N GLY A 191 -8.90 -21.68 -15.67
CA GLY A 191 -9.84 -20.55 -15.69
C GLY A 191 -10.73 -20.44 -14.46
N GLY A 192 -10.30 -19.58 -13.53
CA GLY A 192 -11.19 -18.88 -12.60
C GLY A 192 -11.13 -19.33 -11.15
N LYS A 193 -10.39 -18.57 -10.34
CA LYS A 193 -10.84 -17.91 -9.10
C LYS A 193 -9.80 -16.87 -8.69
N MET A 194 -10.27 -15.67 -8.33
CA MET A 194 -9.46 -14.54 -7.88
C MET A 194 -8.72 -14.94 -6.59
N TYR A 195 -7.46 -14.50 -6.44
CA TYR A 195 -6.61 -14.54 -5.24
C TYR A 195 -5.64 -15.71 -5.04
N ASP A 196 -5.56 -16.68 -5.95
CA ASP A 196 -4.67 -17.83 -5.75
C ASP A 196 -3.22 -17.57 -6.21
N SER A 197 -2.38 -17.30 -5.19
CA SER A 197 -0.94 -17.45 -5.05
C SER A 197 -0.05 -17.69 -6.28
N ILE A 198 0.93 -16.80 -6.46
CA ILE A 198 2.18 -17.10 -7.17
C ILE A 198 3.24 -17.44 -6.11
N PRO A 199 3.93 -18.59 -6.20
CA PRO A 199 5.04 -18.90 -5.30
C PRO A 199 6.20 -17.89 -5.50
N GLY A 200 6.56 -17.16 -4.44
CA GLY A 200 7.77 -16.32 -4.40
C GLY A 200 7.71 -15.03 -5.24
N GLY A 201 6.61 -14.27 -5.18
CA GLY A 201 6.49 -12.98 -5.86
C GLY A 201 5.58 -11.98 -5.17
N ILE A 202 5.87 -10.69 -5.36
CA ILE A 202 4.98 -9.59 -4.99
C ILE A 202 3.93 -9.47 -6.11
N SER A 203 2.66 -9.67 -5.78
CA SER A 203 1.55 -9.47 -6.69
C SER A 203 0.97 -8.07 -6.50
N LEU A 204 1.00 -7.28 -7.57
CA LEU A 204 0.30 -6.00 -7.62
C LEU A 204 -1.10 -6.22 -8.17
N LEU A 205 -2.11 -5.91 -7.37
CA LEU A 205 -3.51 -6.07 -7.74
C LEU A 205 -4.18 -4.70 -7.80
N PHE A 206 -4.60 -4.31 -9.00
CA PHE A 206 -5.42 -3.12 -9.22
C PHE A 206 -6.89 -3.49 -9.07
N HIS A 207 -7.56 -2.93 -8.08
CA HIS A 207 -9.00 -3.03 -8.02
C HIS A 207 -9.63 -1.84 -8.75
N GLY A 208 -10.10 -2.08 -9.98
CA GLY A 208 -10.92 -1.12 -10.74
C GLY A 208 -10.49 -0.85 -12.19
N SER A 209 -9.29 -1.25 -12.62
CA SER A 209 -8.89 -1.22 -14.04
C SER A 209 -8.85 -2.65 -14.59
N ARG A 210 -9.15 -2.81 -15.88
CA ARG A 210 -9.16 -4.12 -16.58
C ARG A 210 -7.76 -4.75 -16.73
N TYR A 211 -6.77 -4.33 -15.95
CA TYR A 211 -5.37 -4.67 -16.15
C TYR A 211 -4.77 -5.22 -14.85
N PHE A 212 -4.44 -6.51 -14.90
CA PHE A 212 -3.46 -7.12 -14.00
C PHE A 212 -2.08 -6.83 -14.58
N THR A 213 -1.20 -6.19 -13.80
CA THR A 213 0.19 -5.99 -14.22
C THR A 213 1.09 -6.75 -13.26
N ASN A 214 1.76 -7.78 -13.78
CA ASN A 214 2.71 -8.56 -13.01
C ASN A 214 4.08 -7.86 -13.07
N LEU A 215 4.57 -7.37 -11.93
CA LEU A 215 5.96 -6.96 -11.79
C LEU A 215 6.79 -8.21 -11.46
N ALA A 216 7.14 -8.97 -12.50
CA ALA A 216 8.13 -10.01 -12.35
C ALA A 216 9.49 -9.34 -12.08
N VAL A 217 9.92 -9.34 -10.81
CA VAL A 217 11.32 -9.03 -10.47
C VAL A 217 12.15 -10.19 -11.02
N SER A 218 12.75 -10.01 -12.19
CA SER A 218 13.74 -10.94 -12.70
C SER A 218 14.90 -10.99 -11.70
N LYS A 219 15.23 -12.17 -11.20
CA LYS A 219 16.49 -12.40 -10.49
C LYS A 219 17.62 -11.90 -11.40
N VAL A 220 18.32 -10.85 -10.96
CA VAL A 220 19.63 -10.45 -11.50
C VAL A 220 20.68 -11.29 -10.81
#